data_AF-A9NFJ9-F1
#
_entry.id   AF-A9NFJ9-F1
#
_cell.length_a   1.000
_cell.length_b   1.000
_cell.length_c   1.000
_cell.angle_alpha   90.00
_cell.angle_beta   90.00
_cell.angle_gamma   90.00
#
_symmetry.space_group_name_H-M   'P 1'
#
loop_
_entity.id
_entity.type
_entity.pdbx_description
1 polymer ?
#
loop_
_entity_poly.entity_id
_entity_poly.type
_entity_poly.pdbx_seq_one_letter_code
_entity_poly.pdbx_strand_id
1 'polypeptide(L)'
;MKGRLQIYDIVIISLLTSFLFIQEQILTFMPNIQLTIFLIVLYSKKLGWLKTSLIVTIHVLLDSFYTSSFGIIYTPYIYIGLMLIPLTLTTIFKKINNHILLGLLGILFSIIYSWLFLIPFVFILEVNPYLYIASDIPFQILLSASSFLSIIVLYEPTSNLFDHLLKKN
;
A
#
# COMPACT_ATOMS: atom_id res chain seq x y z
N MET A 1 26.98 -0.85 -11.90
CA MET A 1 26.07 0.31 -12.09
C MET A 1 24.65 -0.18 -12.36
N LYS A 2 23.81 -0.31 -11.32
CA LYS A 2 22.46 -0.90 -11.39
C LYS A 2 21.40 0.11 -10.92
N GLY A 3 21.45 1.32 -11.47
CA GLY A 3 20.65 2.46 -10.99
C GLY A 3 20.23 3.45 -12.09
N ARG A 4 20.29 3.07 -13.36
CA ARG A 4 19.72 3.91 -14.43
C ARG A 4 18.29 3.48 -14.68
N LEU A 5 17.34 4.32 -14.24
CA LEU A 5 15.96 4.23 -14.68
C LEU A 5 15.92 4.39 -16.20
N GLN A 6 15.35 3.41 -16.89
CA GLN A 6 15.11 3.51 -18.33
C GLN A 6 13.78 4.21 -18.58
N ILE A 7 13.59 4.73 -19.79
CA ILE A 7 12.31 5.32 -20.22
C ILE A 7 11.16 4.32 -19.98
N TYR A 8 11.40 3.05 -20.28
CA TYR A 8 10.47 1.96 -20.00
C TYR A 8 10.07 1.85 -18.52
N ASP A 9 11.02 2.00 -17.59
CA ASP A 9 10.74 1.94 -16.16
C ASP A 9 9.88 3.11 -15.70
N ILE A 10 10.13 4.30 -16.24
CA ILE A 10 9.35 5.51 -15.96
C ILE A 10 7.91 5.31 -16.42
N VAL A 11 7.70 4.80 -17.64
CA VAL A 11 6.36 4.51 -18.17
C VAL A 11 5.62 3.49 -17.31
N ILE A 12 6.30 2.41 -16.89
CA ILE A 12 5.71 1.42 -15.97
C ILE A 12 5.32 2.06 -14.64
N ILE A 13 6.21 2.84 -14.03
CA ILE A 13 5.94 3.51 -12.75
C ILE A 13 4.71 4.39 -12.89
N SER A 14 4.64 5.24 -13.92
CA SER A 14 3.49 6.12 -14.16
C SER A 14 2.18 5.34 -14.36
N LEU A 15 2.21 4.26 -15.13
CA LEU A 15 1.02 3.44 -15.40
C LEU A 15 0.53 2.73 -14.15
N LEU A 16 1.44 2.12 -13.38
CA LEU A 16 1.09 1.40 -12.15
C LEU A 16 0.67 2.33 -11.02
N THR A 17 1.27 3.52 -10.91
CA THR A 17 0.79 4.57 -10.01
C THR A 17 -0.63 5.01 -10.39
N SER A 18 -0.90 5.21 -11.68
CA SER A 18 -2.24 5.59 -12.14
C SER A 18 -3.27 4.50 -11.82
N PHE A 19 -2.92 3.23 -12.01
CA PHE A 19 -3.78 2.10 -11.66
C PHE A 19 -4.06 2.04 -10.15
N LEU A 20 -3.01 2.21 -9.34
CA LEU A 20 -3.11 2.20 -7.88
C LEU A 20 -3.93 3.38 -7.35
N PHE A 21 -3.86 4.55 -7.99
CA PHE A 21 -4.71 5.70 -7.64
C PHE A 21 -6.17 5.50 -8.07
N ILE A 22 -6.42 5.09 -9.31
CA ILE A 22 -7.79 4.94 -9.84
C ILE A 22 -8.59 3.88 -9.08
N GLN A 23 -7.98 2.72 -8.77
CA GLN A 23 -8.68 1.69 -8.00
C GLN A 23 -9.11 2.19 -6.61
N GLU A 24 -8.29 3.03 -5.99
CA GLU A 24 -8.61 3.59 -4.67
C GLU A 24 -9.79 4.53 -4.78
N GLN A 25 -9.78 5.42 -5.78
CA GLN A 25 -10.89 6.34 -6.04
C GLN A 25 -12.19 5.59 -6.38
N ILE A 26 -12.13 4.51 -7.15
CA ILE A 26 -13.29 3.66 -7.44
C ILE A 26 -13.84 3.01 -6.18
N LEU A 27 -12.98 2.65 -5.21
CA LEU A 27 -13.39 1.98 -3.98
C LEU A 27 -13.76 2.94 -2.83
N THR A 28 -13.66 4.25 -3.02
CA THR A 28 -14.02 5.25 -2.01
C THR A 28 -15.46 5.13 -1.48
N PHE A 29 -16.38 4.54 -2.25
CA PHE A 29 -17.75 4.29 -1.79
C PHE A 29 -17.83 3.21 -0.70
N MET A 30 -16.81 2.35 -0.57
CA MET A 30 -16.75 1.31 0.45
C MET A 30 -15.88 1.75 1.63
N PRO A 31 -16.37 1.64 2.88
CA PRO A 31 -15.59 2.02 4.03
C PRO A 31 -14.43 1.04 4.25
N ASN A 32 -13.20 1.56 4.22
CA ASN A 32 -11.96 0.84 4.55
C ASN A 32 -11.73 -0.47 3.77
N ILE A 33 -12.33 -0.60 2.59
CA ILE A 33 -12.03 -1.68 1.65
C ILE A 33 -11.14 -1.08 0.55
N GLN A 34 -9.86 -1.45 0.58
CA GLN A 34 -8.87 -0.91 -0.35
C GLN A 34 -8.01 -2.03 -0.92
N LEU A 35 -7.68 -1.92 -2.21
CA LEU A 35 -6.70 -2.82 -2.85
C LEU A 35 -5.29 -2.24 -2.83
N THR A 36 -5.09 -1.07 -2.21
CA THR A 36 -3.82 -0.35 -2.16
C THR A 36 -2.72 -1.21 -1.52
N ILE A 37 -2.98 -1.82 -0.36
CA ILE A 37 -2.01 -2.70 0.33
C ILE A 37 -1.67 -3.91 -0.55
N PHE A 38 -2.68 -4.55 -1.15
CA PHE A 38 -2.47 -5.67 -2.07
C PHE A 38 -1.56 -5.30 -3.25
N LEU A 39 -1.85 -4.19 -3.93
CA LEU A 39 -1.07 -3.75 -5.10
C LEU A 39 0.36 -3.40 -4.72
N ILE A 40 0.57 -2.72 -3.59
CA ILE A 40 1.92 -2.41 -3.12
C ILE A 40 2.68 -3.69 -2.77
N VAL A 41 2.05 -4.69 -2.16
CA VAL A 41 2.67 -6.00 -1.90
C VAL A 41 3.10 -6.65 -3.23
N LEU A 42 2.21 -6.69 -4.21
CA LEU A 42 2.49 -7.26 -5.53
C LEU A 42 3.64 -6.52 -6.24
N TYR A 43 3.58 -5.19 -6.30
CA TYR A 43 4.61 -4.36 -6.94
C TYR A 43 5.95 -4.51 -6.23
N SER A 44 5.96 -4.57 -4.90
CA SER A 44 7.17 -4.79 -4.10
C SER A 44 7.86 -6.10 -4.47
N LYS A 45 7.07 -7.16 -4.67
CA LYS A 45 7.59 -8.49 -5.03
C LYS A 45 8.07 -8.56 -6.49
N LYS A 46 7.45 -7.84 -7.41
CA LYS A 46 7.75 -7.91 -8.85
C LYS A 46 8.77 -6.89 -9.34
N LEU A 47 8.69 -5.64 -8.88
CA LEU A 47 9.51 -4.52 -9.35
C LEU A 47 10.67 -4.19 -8.39
N GLY A 48 10.59 -4.67 -7.15
CA GLY A 48 11.58 -4.43 -6.12
C GLY A 48 11.42 -3.06 -5.44
N TRP A 49 12.39 -2.72 -4.59
CA TRP A 49 12.35 -1.56 -3.68
C TRP A 49 12.22 -0.24 -4.44
N LEU A 50 13.20 0.09 -5.28
CA LEU A 50 13.34 1.42 -5.88
C LEU A 50 12.12 1.84 -6.71
N LYS A 51 11.62 0.96 -7.58
CA LYS A 51 10.46 1.24 -8.43
C LYS A 51 9.18 1.36 -7.61
N THR A 52 8.96 0.46 -6.66
CA THR A 52 7.75 0.47 -5.82
C THR A 52 7.73 1.66 -4.87
N SER A 53 8.88 2.03 -4.30
CA SER A 53 9.04 3.25 -3.51
C SER A 53 8.64 4.49 -4.30
N LEU A 54 9.09 4.63 -5.56
CA LEU A 54 8.67 5.73 -6.42
C LEU A 54 7.16 5.71 -6.70
N ILE A 55 6.58 4.52 -6.94
CA ILE A 55 5.13 4.37 -7.14
C ILE A 55 4.37 4.88 -5.91
N VAL A 56 4.79 4.46 -4.70
CA VAL A 56 4.18 4.88 -3.44
C VAL A 56 4.34 6.38 -3.22
N THR A 57 5.53 6.95 -3.43
CA THR A 57 5.76 8.39 -3.26
C THR A 57 4.84 9.21 -4.18
N ILE A 58 4.77 8.87 -5.47
CA ILE A 58 3.93 9.61 -6.42
C ILE A 58 2.45 9.43 -6.06
N HIS A 59 2.03 8.22 -5.71
CA HIS A 59 0.66 7.96 -5.29
C HIS A 59 0.25 8.79 -4.07
N VAL A 60 1.05 8.79 -3.00
CA VAL A 60 0.72 9.53 -1.77
C VAL A 60 0.65 11.03 -2.03
N LEU A 61 1.53 11.57 -2.88
CA LEU A 61 1.44 12.97 -3.30
C LEU A 61 0.16 13.25 -4.08
N LEU A 62 -0.16 12.43 -5.09
CA LEU A 62 -1.38 12.56 -5.90
C LEU A 62 -2.64 12.50 -5.03
N ASP A 63 -2.71 11.51 -4.13
CA ASP A 63 -3.86 11.34 -3.24
C ASP A 63 -3.99 12.50 -2.24
N SER A 64 -2.87 12.94 -1.66
CA SER A 64 -2.88 14.09 -0.74
C SER A 64 -3.35 15.38 -1.43
N PHE A 65 -2.95 15.60 -2.69
CA PHE A 65 -3.43 16.76 -3.46
C PHE A 65 -4.89 16.64 -3.85
N TYR A 66 -5.35 15.44 -4.25
CA TYR A 66 -6.72 15.21 -4.69
C TYR A 66 -7.72 15.35 -3.52
N THR A 67 -7.45 14.70 -2.40
CA THR A 67 -8.34 14.67 -1.22
C THR A 67 -8.21 15.95 -0.37
N SER A 68 -7.40 16.93 -0.79
CA SER A 68 -7.04 18.12 -0.01
C SER A 68 -6.49 17.81 1.39
N SER A 69 -6.03 16.58 1.60
CA SER A 69 -5.46 16.11 2.88
C SER A 69 -3.95 16.37 2.96
N PHE A 70 -3.41 17.14 2.01
CA PHE A 70 -2.03 17.58 2.01
C PHE A 70 -1.74 18.42 3.26
N GLY A 71 -1.11 17.79 4.24
CA GLY A 71 -0.88 18.40 5.54
C GLY A 71 -0.08 17.49 6.46
N ILE A 72 0.47 18.09 7.51
CA ILE A 72 1.34 17.41 8.49
C ILE A 72 0.61 16.29 9.25
N ILE A 73 -0.72 16.38 9.35
CA ILE A 73 -1.55 15.46 10.13
C ILE A 73 -1.73 14.10 9.44
N TYR A 74 -1.83 14.06 8.11
CA TYR A 74 -2.18 12.82 7.38
C TYR A 74 -1.06 12.34 6.46
N THR A 75 -0.51 13.23 5.64
CA THR A 75 0.43 12.87 4.55
C THR A 75 1.66 12.10 5.04
N PRO A 76 2.39 12.51 6.11
CA PRO A 76 3.57 11.78 6.56
C PRO A 76 3.24 10.36 7.05
N TYR A 77 2.11 10.18 7.72
CA TYR A 77 1.71 8.90 8.30
C TYR A 77 1.22 7.93 7.23
N ILE A 78 0.45 8.40 6.24
CA ILE A 78 0.12 7.61 5.04
C ILE A 78 1.40 7.17 4.34
N TYR A 79 2.33 8.10 4.13
CA TYR A 79 3.58 7.81 3.44
C TYR A 79 4.41 6.76 4.17
N ILE A 80 4.61 6.91 5.48
CA ILE A 80 5.36 5.95 6.30
C ILE A 80 4.68 4.58 6.25
N GLY A 81 3.37 4.52 6.45
CA GLY A 81 2.62 3.26 6.46
C GLY A 81 2.73 2.48 5.14
N LEU A 82 2.55 3.16 4.01
CA LEU A 82 2.66 2.51 2.70
C LEU A 82 4.11 2.18 2.31
N MET A 83 5.08 2.99 2.74
CA MET A 83 6.51 2.78 2.44
C MET A 83 7.14 1.63 3.25
N LEU A 84 6.57 1.29 4.41
CA LEU A 84 6.98 0.12 5.20
C LEU A 84 6.78 -1.19 4.43
N ILE A 85 5.77 -1.28 3.56
CA ILE A 85 5.47 -2.48 2.77
C ILE A 85 6.62 -2.82 1.82
N PRO A 86 7.04 -1.96 0.86
CA PRO A 86 8.17 -2.27 0.00
C PRO A 86 9.46 -2.43 0.80
N LEU A 87 9.62 -1.74 1.93
CA LEU A 87 10.85 -1.80 2.71
C LEU A 87 11.03 -3.20 3.28
N THR A 88 10.02 -3.65 4.02
CA THR A 88 10.05 -4.93 4.72
C THR A 88 9.97 -6.11 3.74
N LEU A 89 9.19 -6.01 2.66
CA LEU A 89 9.07 -7.10 1.67
C LEU A 89 10.33 -7.31 0.84
N THR A 90 11.11 -6.25 0.59
CA THR A 90 12.34 -6.37 -0.20
C THR A 90 13.60 -6.63 0.63
N THR A 91 13.57 -6.32 1.92
CA THR A 91 14.68 -6.54 2.85
C THR A 91 14.49 -7.79 3.72
N ILE A 92 13.48 -7.80 4.59
CA ILE A 92 13.25 -8.84 5.62
C ILE A 92 12.54 -10.05 5.02
N PHE A 93 11.43 -9.84 4.32
CA PHE A 93 10.54 -10.89 3.83
C PHE A 93 10.79 -11.27 2.37
N LYS A 94 11.99 -11.00 1.85
CA LYS A 94 12.36 -11.19 0.44
C LYS A 94 12.09 -12.61 -0.08
N LYS A 95 12.30 -13.62 0.76
CA LYS A 95 12.17 -15.05 0.41
C LYS A 95 10.72 -15.56 0.46
N ILE A 96 9.78 -14.79 1.00
CA ILE A 96 8.39 -15.20 1.11
C ILE A 96 7.70 -15.02 -0.24
N ASN A 97 7.35 -16.13 -0.88
CA ASN A 97 6.61 -16.15 -2.15
C ASN A 97 5.24 -16.82 -2.04
N ASN A 98 4.93 -17.45 -0.91
CA ASN A 98 3.65 -18.09 -0.66
C ASN A 98 2.57 -17.01 -0.47
N HIS A 99 1.50 -17.07 -1.29
CA HIS A 99 0.40 -16.11 -1.27
C HIS A 99 -0.33 -16.05 0.10
N ILE A 100 -0.39 -17.16 0.84
CA ILE A 100 -1.01 -17.20 2.19
C ILE A 100 -0.17 -16.39 3.18
N LEU A 101 1.16 -16.59 3.17
CA LEU A 101 2.07 -15.83 4.03
C LEU A 101 2.09 -14.35 3.67
N LEU A 102 2.00 -14.01 2.37
CA LEU A 102 1.84 -12.64 1.92
C LEU A 102 0.51 -12.04 2.39
N GLY A 103 -0.56 -12.83 2.40
CA GLY A 103 -1.85 -12.42 2.96
C GLY A 103 -1.75 -12.07 4.44
N LEU A 104 -1.10 -12.92 5.24
CA LEU A 104 -0.85 -12.65 6.66
C LEU A 104 -0.02 -11.37 6.87
N LEU A 105 0.97 -11.12 6.01
CA LEU A 105 1.70 -9.86 6.01
C LEU A 105 0.79 -8.67 5.63
N GLY A 106 -0.17 -8.86 4.74
CA GLY A 106 -1.20 -7.86 4.44
C GLY A 106 -2.03 -7.45 5.66
N ILE A 107 -2.42 -8.41 6.51
CA ILE A 107 -3.08 -8.13 7.80
C ILE A 107 -2.17 -7.27 8.67
N LEU A 108 -0.91 -7.69 8.84
CA LEU A 108 0.07 -6.98 9.65
C LEU A 108 0.28 -5.54 9.17
N PHE A 109 0.46 -5.34 7.86
CA PHE A 109 0.64 -4.01 7.27
C PHE A 109 -0.60 -3.14 7.44
N SER A 110 -1.81 -3.71 7.33
CA SER A 110 -3.06 -2.97 7.56
C SER A 110 -3.15 -2.46 9.00
N ILE A 111 -2.83 -3.30 9.98
CA ILE A 111 -2.84 -2.93 11.40
C ILE A 111 -1.82 -1.83 11.68
N ILE A 112 -0.58 -2.00 11.19
CA ILE A 112 0.48 -0.98 11.35
C ILE A 112 0.06 0.33 10.70
N TYR A 113 -0.51 0.28 9.49
CA TYR A 113 -1.00 1.45 8.77
C TYR A 113 -2.06 2.20 9.59
N SER A 114 -3.08 1.51 10.11
CA SER A 114 -4.12 2.13 10.95
C SER A 114 -3.57 2.72 12.24
N TRP A 115 -2.65 2.02 12.92
CA TRP A 115 -2.07 2.49 14.17
C TRP A 115 -1.16 3.71 14.01
N LEU A 116 -0.58 3.93 12.83
CA LEU A 116 0.18 5.15 12.56
C LEU A 116 -0.68 6.41 12.67
N PHE A 117 -1.98 6.34 12.36
CA PHE A 117 -2.90 7.45 12.52
C PHE A 117 -3.26 7.74 13.98
N LEU A 118 -3.08 6.79 14.89
CA LEU A 118 -3.26 7.06 16.31
C LEU A 118 -2.33 8.19 16.79
N ILE A 119 -1.13 8.30 16.21
CA ILE A 119 -0.16 9.33 16.59
C ILE A 119 -0.72 10.75 16.35
N PRO A 120 -1.10 11.17 15.13
CA PRO A 120 -1.65 12.50 14.92
C PRO A 120 -2.97 12.72 15.67
N PHE A 121 -3.85 11.72 15.75
CA PHE A 121 -5.14 11.89 16.42
C PHE A 121 -5.01 12.09 17.93
N VAL A 122 -4.09 11.36 18.60
CA VAL A 122 -3.92 11.46 20.06
C VAL A 122 -3.01 12.62 20.45
N PHE A 123 -1.89 12.81 19.75
CA PHE A 123 -0.87 13.80 20.16
C PHE A 123 -1.06 15.19 19.56
N ILE A 124 -1.69 15.31 18.38
CA ILE A 124 -1.88 16.60 17.70
C ILE A 124 -3.31 17.09 17.90
N LEU A 125 -4.29 16.20 17.72
CA LEU A 125 -5.72 16.53 17.84
C LEU A 125 -6.27 16.28 19.25
N GLU A 126 -5.44 15.82 20.19
CA GLU A 126 -5.77 15.59 21.60
C GLU A 126 -7.01 14.68 21.82
N VAL A 127 -7.27 13.78 20.88
CA VAL A 127 -8.37 12.82 20.98
C VAL A 127 -8.05 11.78 22.04
N ASN A 128 -9.04 11.41 22.84
CA ASN A 128 -8.88 10.36 23.84
C ASN A 128 -8.47 9.03 23.16
N PRO A 129 -7.31 8.45 23.53
CA PRO A 129 -6.77 7.27 22.84
C PRO A 129 -7.67 6.04 22.97
N TYR A 130 -8.35 5.87 24.11
CA TYR A 130 -9.24 4.73 24.34
C TYR A 130 -10.48 4.81 23.45
N LEU A 131 -11.07 5.99 23.34
CA LEU A 131 -12.23 6.22 22.46
C LEU A 131 -11.85 6.04 20.99
N TYR A 132 -10.69 6.58 20.58
CA TYR A 132 -10.20 6.43 19.22
C TYR A 132 -10.02 4.96 18.85
N ILE A 133 -9.25 4.19 19.64
CA ILE A 133 -9.03 2.76 19.40
C ILE A 133 -10.37 2.00 19.37
N ALA A 134 -11.26 2.24 20.33
CA ALA A 134 -12.56 1.57 20.37
C ALA A 134 -13.38 1.82 19.09
N SER A 135 -13.34 3.05 18.56
CA SER A 135 -14.03 3.41 17.32
C SER A 135 -13.33 2.90 16.06
N ASP A 136 -12.02 2.66 16.11
CA ASP A 136 -11.20 2.27 14.96
C ASP A 136 -11.16 0.74 14.75
N ILE A 137 -11.45 -0.07 15.77
CA ILE A 137 -11.46 -1.54 15.69
C ILE A 137 -12.28 -2.08 14.49
N PRO A 138 -13.52 -1.63 14.23
CA PRO A 138 -14.30 -2.12 13.09
C PRO A 138 -13.61 -1.84 11.74
N PHE A 139 -12.98 -0.66 11.62
CA PHE A 139 -12.28 -0.24 10.41
C PHE A 139 -10.96 -1.00 10.22
N GLN A 140 -10.23 -1.24 11.30
CA GLN A 140 -9.03 -2.10 11.28
C GLN A 140 -9.38 -3.52 10.81
N ILE A 141 -10.44 -4.11 11.35
CA ILE A 141 -10.88 -5.45 10.95
C ILE A 141 -11.25 -5.49 9.46
N LEU A 142 -11.99 -4.49 8.98
CA LEU A 142 -12.37 -4.39 7.58
C LEU A 142 -11.14 -4.27 6.67
N LEU A 143 -10.21 -3.37 6.98
CA LEU A 143 -9.01 -3.15 6.17
C LEU A 143 -8.08 -4.38 6.17
N SER A 144 -7.90 -5.01 7.33
CA SER A 144 -7.11 -6.25 7.44
C SER A 144 -7.76 -7.39 6.68
N ALA A 145 -9.07 -7.57 6.80
CA ALA A 145 -9.80 -8.62 6.09
C ALA A 145 -9.78 -8.39 4.58
N SER A 146 -10.02 -7.15 4.12
CA SER A 146 -9.98 -6.81 2.70
C SER A 146 -8.59 -7.05 2.12
N SER A 147 -7.53 -6.63 2.82
CA SER A 147 -6.15 -6.82 2.37
C SER A 147 -5.77 -8.30 2.32
N PHE A 148 -6.16 -9.08 3.33
CA PHE A 148 -5.92 -10.51 3.38
C PHE A 148 -6.60 -11.24 2.22
N LEU A 149 -7.92 -11.03 2.05
CA LEU A 149 -8.71 -11.67 1.01
C LEU A 149 -8.21 -11.27 -0.38
N SER A 150 -7.91 -9.99 -0.58
CA SER A 150 -7.40 -9.49 -1.86
C SER A 150 -6.07 -10.13 -2.22
N ILE A 151 -5.15 -10.27 -1.26
CA ILE A 151 -3.87 -10.95 -1.53
C ILE A 151 -4.08 -12.43 -1.82
N ILE A 152 -4.89 -13.15 -1.03
CA ILE A 152 -5.08 -14.59 -1.27
C ILE A 152 -5.73 -14.87 -2.62
N VAL A 153 -6.76 -14.09 -2.99
CA VAL A 153 -7.54 -14.34 -4.20
C VAL A 153 -6.83 -13.79 -5.44
N LEU A 154 -6.26 -12.58 -5.36
CA LEU A 154 -5.77 -11.86 -6.54
C LEU A 154 -4.26 -11.99 -6.76
N TYR A 155 -3.48 -12.41 -5.76
CA TYR A 155 -2.02 -12.41 -5.91
C TYR A 155 -1.53 -13.35 -7.00
N GLU A 156 -1.96 -14.61 -7.02
CA GLU A 156 -1.56 -15.56 -8.08
C GLU A 156 -1.98 -15.12 -9.49
N PRO A 157 -3.27 -14.84 -9.78
CA PRO A 157 -3.68 -14.48 -11.13
C PRO A 157 -3.00 -13.19 -11.61
N THR A 158 -2.89 -12.19 -10.74
CA THR A 158 -2.27 -10.90 -11.10
C THR A 158 -0.76 -11.03 -11.23
N SER A 159 -0.11 -11.83 -10.38
CA SER A 159 1.33 -12.13 -10.49
C SER A 159 1.67 -12.81 -11.82
N ASN A 160 0.86 -13.78 -12.24
CA ASN A 160 1.06 -14.50 -13.49
C ASN A 160 0.84 -13.59 -14.70
N LEU A 161 -0.20 -12.75 -14.67
CA LEU A 161 -0.44 -11.74 -15.70
C LEU A 161 0.73 -10.74 -15.77
N PHE A 162 1.21 -10.27 -14.62
CA PHE A 162 2.33 -9.34 -14.55
C PHE A 162 3.62 -9.94 -15.14
N ASP A 163 3.90 -11.21 -14.85
CA ASP A 163 5.01 -11.93 -15.45
C ASP A 163 4.83 -12.09 -16.96
N HIS A 164 3.63 -12.37 -17.46
CA HIS A 164 3.37 -12.49 -18.89
C HIS A 164 3.55 -11.16 -19.64
N LEU A 165 3.05 -10.06 -19.07
CA LEU A 165 3.13 -8.74 -19.68
C LEU A 165 4.56 -8.16 -19.64
N LEU A 166 5.33 -8.44 -18.59
CA LEU A 166 6.68 -7.89 -18.42
C LEU A 166 7.82 -8.79 -18.87
N LYS A 167 7.63 -10.11 -19.00
CA LYS A 167 8.64 -11.03 -19.57
C LYS A 167 8.73 -11.00 -21.09
N LYS A 168 7.89 -10.23 -21.80
CA LYS A 168 7.94 -10.15 -23.27
C LYS A 168 9.00 -9.16 -23.76
N ASN A 169 10.23 -9.31 -23.26
CA ASN A 169 11.47 -8.71 -23.78
C ASN A 169 12.54 -9.78 -23.90
#